data_AF-A0A2W1TJM3-F1
#
_entry.id   AF-A0A2W1TJM3-F1
#
_cell.length_a   1.000
_cell.length_b   1.000
_cell.length_c   1.000
_cell.angle_alpha   90.00
_cell.angle_beta   90.00
_cell.angle_gamma   90.00
#
_symmetry.space_group_name_H-M   'P 1'
#
loop_
_entity.id
_entity.type
_entity.pdbx_description
1 polymer ?
#
loop_
_entity_poly.entity_id
_entity_poly.type
_entity_poly.pdbx_seq_one_letter_code
_entity_poly.pdbx_strand_id
1 'polypeptide(L)'
;MSHVPVPGTDRIASPALVHTAQAVAAEVLRTPFREVRARVVDDGRGALAVEVTSPLALPVLGTHAVPHEPVLATAHRARTSIAERLRTITGRKVARVSLTFSSAVLARPRRVR
;
A
#
# COMPACT_ATOMS: atom_id res chain seq x y z
N MET A 1 -0.23 -31.74 0.66
CA MET A 1 -1.43 -31.91 -0.21
C MET A 1 -1.32 -30.88 -1.34
N SER A 2 -1.04 -31.34 -2.55
CA SER A 2 -0.93 -30.52 -3.75
C SER A 2 -2.32 -30.13 -4.24
N HIS A 3 -2.67 -28.86 -4.13
CA HIS A 3 -3.93 -28.31 -4.66
C HIS A 3 -3.85 -28.27 -6.19
N VAL A 4 -4.77 -28.95 -6.87
CA VAL A 4 -4.94 -28.88 -8.33
C VAL A 4 -5.37 -27.45 -8.70
N PRO A 5 -4.71 -26.76 -9.64
CA PRO A 5 -5.11 -25.41 -10.02
C PRO A 5 -6.49 -25.45 -10.69
N VAL A 6 -7.42 -24.64 -10.18
CA VAL A 6 -8.72 -24.41 -10.82
C VAL A 6 -8.47 -23.60 -12.09
N PRO A 7 -8.95 -24.04 -13.27
CA PRO A 7 -8.82 -23.28 -14.51
C PRO A 7 -9.33 -21.85 -14.35
N GLY A 8 -8.55 -20.87 -14.80
CA GLY A 8 -8.84 -19.44 -14.62
C GLY A 8 -8.20 -18.78 -13.39
N THR A 9 -7.43 -19.52 -12.59
CA THR A 9 -6.65 -18.95 -11.47
C THR A 9 -5.17 -18.89 -11.83
N ASP A 10 -4.60 -17.69 -11.94
CA ASP A 10 -3.16 -17.52 -12.11
C ASP A 10 -2.45 -17.40 -10.74
N ARG A 11 -1.32 -18.08 -10.57
CA ARG A 11 -0.49 -17.96 -9.37
C ARG A 11 0.51 -16.84 -9.58
N ILE A 12 0.26 -15.69 -8.97
CA ILE A 12 1.17 -14.55 -9.02
C ILE A 12 2.49 -14.92 -8.31
N ALA A 13 3.60 -14.87 -9.05
CA ALA A 13 4.93 -15.08 -8.50
C ALA A 13 5.26 -14.05 -7.40
N SER A 14 6.06 -14.43 -6.40
CA SER A 14 6.38 -13.58 -5.24
C SER A 14 6.88 -12.17 -5.59
N PRO A 15 7.77 -11.97 -6.60
CA PRO A 15 8.18 -10.62 -7.01
C PRO A 15 7.03 -9.77 -7.56
N ALA A 16 6.11 -10.39 -8.31
CA ALA A 16 4.94 -9.71 -8.86
C ALA A 16 3.96 -9.30 -7.74
N LEU A 17 3.79 -10.13 -6.70
CA LEU A 17 3.00 -9.75 -5.52
C LEU A 17 3.61 -8.54 -4.79
N VAL A 18 4.93 -8.53 -4.60
CA VAL A 18 5.63 -7.40 -3.95
C VAL A 18 5.49 -6.12 -4.78
N HIS A 19 5.71 -6.19 -6.09
CA HIS A 19 5.60 -5.04 -6.98
C HIS A 19 4.16 -4.51 -7.04
N THR A 20 3.17 -5.39 -7.06
CA THR A 20 1.75 -5.03 -6.99
C THR A 20 1.43 -4.34 -5.66
N ALA A 21 1.89 -4.87 -4.53
CA ALA A 21 1.71 -4.26 -3.22
C ALA A 21 2.35 -2.87 -3.15
N GLN A 22 3.56 -2.71 -3.69
CA GLN A 22 4.24 -1.42 -3.78
C GLN A 22 3.46 -0.41 -4.64
N ALA A 23 2.94 -0.84 -5.80
CA ALA A 23 2.18 0.02 -6.70
C ALA A 23 0.86 0.48 -6.07
N VAL A 24 0.11 -0.46 -5.49
CA VAL A 24 -1.14 -0.16 -4.78
C VAL A 24 -0.88 0.79 -3.62
N ALA A 25 0.15 0.55 -2.83
CA ALA A 25 0.52 1.42 -1.71
C ALA A 25 0.92 2.83 -2.17
N ALA A 26 1.75 2.94 -3.21
CA ALA A 26 2.16 4.22 -3.79
C ALA A 26 0.96 5.06 -4.25
N GLU A 27 0.00 4.43 -4.91
CA GLU A 27 -1.21 5.12 -5.38
C GLU A 27 -2.12 5.54 -4.22
N VAL A 28 -2.38 4.64 -3.26
CA VAL A 28 -3.23 4.95 -2.08
C VAL A 28 -2.63 6.07 -1.25
N LEU A 29 -1.31 6.06 -1.06
CA LEU A 29 -0.58 7.05 -0.27
C LEU A 29 -0.24 8.32 -1.06
N ARG A 30 -0.51 8.33 -2.37
CA ARG A 30 -0.16 9.43 -3.30
C ARG A 30 1.33 9.78 -3.26
N THR A 31 2.16 8.76 -3.12
CA THR A 31 3.61 8.86 -3.00
C THR A 31 4.28 8.25 -4.23
N PRO A 32 5.41 8.79 -4.73
CA PRO A 32 6.12 8.19 -5.85
C PRO A 32 6.48 6.73 -5.59
N PHE A 33 6.28 5.85 -6.59
CA PHE A 33 6.54 4.41 -6.49
C PHE A 33 7.91 4.07 -5.89
N ARG A 34 8.96 4.79 -6.33
CA ARG A 34 10.34 4.62 -5.86
C ARG A 34 10.57 4.95 -4.38
N GLU A 35 9.67 5.72 -3.77
CA GLU A 35 9.74 6.13 -2.36
C GLU A 35 8.94 5.20 -1.45
N VAL A 36 8.20 4.26 -2.03
CA VAL A 36 7.46 3.23 -1.30
C VAL A 36 8.23 1.92 -1.36
N ARG A 37 8.40 1.26 -0.22
CA ARG A 37 8.91 -0.11 -0.13
C ARG A 37 7.81 -1.01 0.38
N ALA A 38 7.61 -2.15 -0.26
CA ALA A 38 6.67 -3.16 0.18
C ALA A 38 7.39 -4.48 0.46
N ARG A 39 6.91 -5.20 1.47
CA ARG A 39 7.25 -6.60 1.72
C ARG A 39 5.94 -7.37 1.84
N VAL A 40 5.90 -8.54 1.20
CA VAL A 40 4.76 -9.44 1.25
C VAL A 40 5.24 -10.78 1.77
N VAL A 41 4.57 -11.28 2.80
CA VAL A 41 4.86 -12.57 3.43
C VAL A 41 3.55 -13.38 3.46
N ASP A 42 3.63 -14.68 3.21
CA ASP A 42 2.52 -15.58 3.50
C ASP A 42 2.44 -15.79 5.01
N ASP A 43 1.25 -15.65 5.61
CA ASP A 43 1.06 -15.77 7.05
C ASP A 43 1.12 -17.23 7.56
N GLY A 44 1.40 -18.19 6.66
CA GLY A 44 1.45 -19.62 6.96
C GLY A 44 0.06 -20.27 7.00
N ARG A 45 -1.00 -19.48 6.80
CA ARG A 45 -2.40 -19.92 6.69
C ARG A 45 -3.00 -19.57 5.32
N GLY A 46 -2.15 -19.16 4.37
CA GLY A 46 -2.54 -18.87 2.99
C GLY A 46 -3.00 -17.42 2.76
N ALA A 47 -2.98 -16.56 3.77
CA ALA A 47 -3.27 -15.14 3.62
C ALA A 47 -1.96 -14.32 3.59
N LEU A 48 -2.06 -13.10 3.08
CA LEU A 48 -0.92 -12.20 2.93
C LEU A 48 -0.78 -11.28 4.15
N ALA A 49 0.44 -11.17 4.67
CA ALA A 49 0.88 -10.09 5.53
C ALA A 49 1.69 -9.09 4.69
N VAL A 50 1.26 -7.83 4.67
CA VAL A 50 1.89 -6.78 3.87
C VAL A 50 2.49 -5.74 4.79
N GLU A 51 3.75 -5.40 4.57
CA GLU A 51 4.47 -4.34 5.27
C GLU A 51 4.83 -3.26 4.26
N VAL A 52 4.44 -2.02 4.55
CA VAL A 52 4.66 -0.86 3.68
C VAL A 52 5.45 0.18 4.45
N THR A 53 6.55 0.64 3.85
CA THR A 53 7.32 1.79 4.32
C THR A 53 7.27 2.89 3.27
N SER A 54 6.90 4.10 3.69
CA SER A 54 6.77 5.26 2.79
C SER A 54 7.04 6.57 3.52
N PRO A 55 7.40 7.67 2.85
CA PRO A 55 7.30 8.99 3.43
C PRO A 55 5.84 9.39 3.70
N LEU A 56 5.63 10.20 4.75
CA LEU A 56 4.38 10.88 5.03
C LEU A 56 4.35 12.21 4.26
N ALA A 57 3.39 12.37 3.35
CA ALA A 57 3.17 13.65 2.66
C ALA A 57 2.44 14.63 3.58
N LEU A 58 3.06 15.77 3.87
CA LEU A 58 2.51 16.83 4.72
C LEU A 58 2.26 18.12 3.92
N PRO A 59 1.21 18.88 4.24
CA PRO A 59 1.02 20.20 3.66
C PRO A 59 2.15 21.15 4.08
N VAL A 60 2.42 22.16 3.25
CA VAL A 60 3.42 23.19 3.58
C VAL A 60 2.91 24.05 4.74
N LEU A 61 3.75 24.27 5.74
CA LEU A 61 3.41 25.14 6.87
C LEU A 61 3.07 26.55 6.37
N GLY A 62 2.05 27.18 6.95
CA GLY A 62 1.55 28.49 6.52
C GLY A 62 0.60 28.45 5.32
N THR A 63 0.40 27.29 4.69
CA THR A 63 -0.79 27.10 3.86
C THR A 63 -1.99 26.91 4.79
N HIS A 64 -3.10 27.61 4.56
CA HIS A 64 -4.35 27.39 5.30
C HIS A 64 -4.99 26.00 5.02
N ALA A 65 -4.22 25.07 4.43
CA ALA A 65 -4.60 23.69 4.20
C ALA A 65 -4.47 22.89 5.50
N VAL A 66 -5.53 22.94 6.31
CA VAL A 66 -5.66 22.08 7.50
C VAL A 66 -6.08 20.68 7.03
N PRO A 67 -5.35 19.61 7.41
CA PRO A 67 -5.80 18.25 7.12
C PRO A 67 -7.20 18.02 7.67
N HIS A 68 -8.11 17.51 6.85
CA HIS A 68 -9.50 17.24 7.25
C HIS A 68 -9.62 16.13 8.29
N GLU A 69 -8.56 15.34 8.50
CA GLU A 69 -8.54 14.26 9.48
C GLU A 69 -7.14 14.09 10.12
N PRO A 70 -7.07 13.44 11.29
CA PRO A 70 -5.80 13.07 11.89
C PRO A 70 -5.03 12.03 11.05
N VAL A 71 -3.70 12.09 11.11
CA VAL A 71 -2.80 11.14 10.41
C VAL A 71 -3.14 9.68 10.71
N LEU A 72 -3.52 9.36 11.95
CA LEU A 72 -3.91 8.00 12.34
C LEU A 72 -5.17 7.52 11.60
N ALA A 73 -6.14 8.39 11.39
CA ALA A 73 -7.35 8.07 10.63
C ALA A 73 -7.00 7.84 9.16
N THR A 74 -6.18 8.70 8.55
CA THR A 74 -5.67 8.51 7.18
C THR A 74 -4.92 7.19 7.03
N ALA A 75 -4.03 6.88 7.98
CA ALA A 75 -3.26 5.64 7.97
C ALA A 75 -4.15 4.39 8.11
N HIS A 76 -5.20 4.47 8.93
CA HIS A 76 -6.18 3.39 9.06
C HIS A 76 -6.97 3.18 7.76
N ARG A 77 -7.45 4.26 7.13
CA ARG A 77 -8.13 4.20 5.83
C ARG A 77 -7.21 3.69 4.71
N ALA A 78 -5.95 4.11 4.71
CA ALA A 78 -4.95 3.64 3.76
C ALA A 78 -4.69 2.12 3.89
N ARG A 79 -4.54 1.60 5.11
CA ARG A 79 -4.38 0.16 5.36
C ARG A 79 -5.55 -0.65 4.80
N THR A 80 -6.77 -0.19 5.05
CA THR A 80 -7.99 -0.83 4.54
C THR A 80 -8.04 -0.79 3.02
N SER A 81 -7.75 0.36 2.42
CA SER A 81 -7.74 0.53 0.96
C SER A 81 -6.69 -0.34 0.29
N ILE A 82 -5.49 -0.47 0.87
CA ILE A 82 -4.41 -1.33 0.37
C ILE A 82 -4.84 -2.80 0.42
N ALA A 83 -5.41 -3.25 1.56
CA ALA A 83 -5.88 -4.63 1.71
C ALA A 83 -6.96 -4.98 0.67
N GLU A 84 -7.95 -4.10 0.49
CA GLU A 84 -9.04 -4.28 -0.46
C GLU A 84 -8.57 -4.31 -1.91
N ARG A 85 -7.70 -3.38 -2.30
CA ARG A 85 -7.16 -3.34 -3.66
C ARG A 85 -6.26 -4.53 -3.96
N LEU A 86 -5.42 -4.95 -3.01
CA LEU A 86 -4.61 -6.15 -3.19
C LEU A 86 -5.46 -7.41 -3.29
N ARG A 87 -6.51 -7.53 -2.48
CA ARG A 87 -7.48 -8.63 -2.61
C ARG A 87 -8.12 -8.65 -3.99
N THR A 88 -8.55 -7.49 -4.48
CA THR A 88 -9.21 -7.35 -5.78
C THR A 88 -8.28 -7.74 -6.94
N ILE A 89 -7.03 -7.27 -6.91
CA ILE A 89 -6.06 -7.51 -8.00
C ILE A 89 -5.52 -8.94 -7.96
N THR A 90 -5.21 -9.46 -6.77
CA THR A 90 -4.47 -10.72 -6.63
C THR A 90 -5.37 -11.93 -6.36
N GLY A 91 -6.64 -11.70 -5.99
CA GLY A 91 -7.55 -12.74 -5.51
C GLY A 91 -7.18 -13.31 -4.13
N ARG A 92 -6.11 -12.83 -3.49
CA ARG A 92 -5.62 -13.38 -2.21
C ARG A 92 -6.18 -12.59 -1.02
N LYS A 93 -6.52 -13.31 0.05
CA LYS A 93 -6.87 -12.70 1.33
C LYS A 93 -5.66 -11.97 1.90
N VAL A 94 -5.85 -10.75 2.40
CA VAL A 94 -4.84 -9.99 3.15
C VAL A 94 -5.23 -10.03 4.63
N ALA A 95 -4.40 -10.63 5.47
CA ALA A 95 -4.65 -10.77 6.90
C ALA A 95 -4.26 -9.50 7.68
N ARG A 96 -3.16 -8.85 7.28
CA ARG A 96 -2.73 -7.58 7.88
C ARG A 96 -2.02 -6.68 6.87
N VAL A 97 -2.16 -5.38 7.09
CA VAL A 97 -1.31 -4.35 6.47
C VAL A 97 -0.69 -3.52 7.58
N SER A 98 0.64 -3.52 7.64
CA SER A 98 1.43 -2.65 8.51
C SER A 98 1.96 -1.48 7.68
N LEU A 99 1.79 -0.26 8.19
CA LEU A 99 2.25 0.96 7.54
C LEU A 99 3.23 1.69 8.45
N THR A 100 4.42 1.96 7.94
CA THR A 100 5.49 2.69 8.62
C THR A 100 5.83 3.95 7.83
N PHE A 101 5.75 5.11 8.49
CA PHE A 101 6.24 6.36 7.92
C PHE A 101 7.69 6.58 8.33
N SER A 102 8.63 6.45 7.39
CA SER A 102 10.08 6.55 7.68
C SER A 102 10.63 7.97 7.62
N SER A 103 9.90 8.87 6.98
CA SER A 103 10.27 10.27 6.80
C SER A 103 9.02 11.11 6.53
N ALA A 104 9.15 12.43 6.52
CA ALA A 104 8.11 13.34 6.09
C ALA A 104 8.58 14.16 4.89
N VAL A 105 7.69 14.36 3.92
CA VAL A 105 7.96 15.17 2.71
C VAL A 105 6.86 16.20 2.53
N LEU A 106 7.21 17.38 2.03
CA LEU A 106 6.21 18.40 1.73
C LEU A 106 5.49 18.04 0.43
N ALA A 107 4.16 18.03 0.48
CA ALA A 107 3.30 17.91 -0.69
C ALA A 107 3.49 19.16 -1.56
N ARG A 108 4.37 19.08 -2.57
CA ARG A 108 4.58 20.17 -3.52
C ARG A 108 3.44 20.17 -4.54
N PRO A 109 2.68 21.26 -4.70
CA PRO A 109 1.78 21.37 -5.83
C PRO A 109 2.62 21.29 -7.12
N ARG A 110 2.22 20.41 -8.03
CA ARG A 110 2.88 20.25 -9.33
C ARG A 110 2.77 21.58 -10.07
N ARG A 111 3.88 22.29 -10.26
CA ARG A 111 3.88 23.47 -11.16
C ARG A 111 3.61 22.96 -12.57
N VAL A 112 2.48 23.38 -13.15
CA VAL A 112 2.22 23.25 -14.58
C VAL A 112 3.17 24.23 -15.27
N ARG A 113 3.94 23.76 -16.24
CA ARG A 113 4.68 24.60 -17.20
C ARG A 113 3.89 24.69 -18.47
#